data_AF-A0A8J3GL61-F1
#
_entry.id   AF-A0A8J3GL61-F1
#
_cell.length_a   1.000
_cell.length_b   1.000
_cell.length_c   1.000
_cell.angle_alpha   90.00
_cell.angle_beta   90.00
_cell.angle_gamma   90.00
#
_symmetry.space_group_name_H-M   'P 1'
#
loop_
_entity.id
_entity.type
_entity.pdbx_description
1 polymer ?
#
loop_
_entity_poly.entity_id
_entity_poly.type
_entity_poly.pdbx_seq_one_letter_code
_entity_poly.pdbx_strand_id
1 'polypeptide(L)' 'MKFLKRLFGKRHSRNMVTTLERQRLSRTMPGQSAAMAGARLGVLV' A
#
# COMPACT_ATOMS: atom_id res chain seq x y z
N MET A 1 -27.76 2.66 -3.82
CA MET A 1 -26.45 3.16 -3.33
C MET A 1 -25.28 2.34 -3.89
N LYS A 2 -24.95 2.49 -5.19
CA LYS A 2 -23.85 1.75 -5.85
C LYS A 2 -22.48 2.42 -5.69
N PHE A 3 -22.45 3.74 -5.51
CA PHE A 3 -21.22 4.52 -5.37
C PHE A 3 -20.41 4.14 -4.11
N LEU A 4 -21.08 3.97 -2.97
CA LEU A 4 -20.45 3.57 -1.71
C LEU A 4 -19.89 2.13 -1.77
N LYS A 5 -20.58 1.21 -2.47
CA LYS A 5 -20.08 -0.18 -2.65
C LYS A 5 -18.76 -0.26 -3.41
N ARG A 6 -18.43 0.73 -4.26
CA ARG A 6 -17.15 0.81 -4.96
C ARG A 6 -16.02 1.27 -4.04
N LEU A 7 -16.31 2.17 -3.11
CA LEU A 7 -15.33 2.69 -2.15
C LEU A 7 -14.96 1.65 -1.07
N PHE A 8 -15.92 0.83 -0.67
CA PHE A 8 -15.74 -0.23 0.34
C PHE A 8 -15.58 -1.63 -0.27
N GLY A 9 -15.61 -1.72 -1.60
CA GLY A 9 -15.53 -2.97 -2.34
C GLY A 9 -14.10 -3.49 -2.38
N LYS A 10 -13.83 -4.56 -1.63
CA LYS A 10 -12.58 -5.34 -1.63
C LYS A 10 -11.35 -4.61 -1.07
N ARG A 11 -11.34 -4.37 0.24
CA ARG A 11 -10.08 -4.47 0.98
C ARG A 11 -9.71 -5.95 1.05
N HIS A 12 -8.95 -6.43 0.05
CA HIS A 12 -8.36 -7.76 0.04
C HIS A 12 -7.70 -8.00 1.40
N SER A 13 -8.03 -9.09 2.10
CA SER A 13 -7.41 -9.41 3.39
C SER A 13 -5.90 -9.46 3.14
N ARG A 14 -5.18 -8.46 3.66
CA ARG A 14 -3.73 -8.46 3.54
C ARG A 14 -3.23 -9.52 4.50
N ASN A 15 -2.58 -10.53 3.95
CA ASN A 15 -1.97 -11.58 4.75
C ASN A 15 -0.99 -10.94 5.75
N MET A 16 -1.10 -11.27 7.04
CA MET A 16 -0.36 -10.59 8.12
C MET A 16 1.17 -10.69 7.93
N VAL A 17 1.63 -11.82 7.39
CA VAL A 17 3.03 -12.04 7.04
C VAL A 17 3.52 -11.02 6.01
N THR A 18 2.74 -10.79 4.95
CA THR A 18 3.08 -9.81 3.91
C THR A 18 3.10 -8.38 4.45
N THR A 19 2.30 -8.06 5.47
CA THR A 19 2.33 -6.72 6.11
C THR A 19 3.57 -6.51 6.96
N LEU A 20 4.01 -7.54 7.70
CA LEU A 20 5.23 -7.47 8.52
C LEU A 20 6.48 -7.36 7.66
N GLU A 21 6.56 -8.13 6.58
CA GLU A 21 7.70 -8.04 5.65
C GLU A 21 7.78 -6.69 4.96
N ARG A 22 6.63 -6.08 4.60
CA ARG A 22 6.62 -4.68 4.11
C ARG A 22 7.09 -3.68 5.15
N GLN A 23 6.73 -3.86 6.41
CA GLN A 23 7.19 -2.97 7.49
C GLN A 23 8.70 -3.10 7.70
N ARG A 24 9.24 -4.31 7.62
CA ARG A 24 10.70 -4.55 7.69
C ARG A 24 11.41 -3.89 6.51
N LEU A 25 10.92 -4.11 5.30
CA LEU A 25 11.47 -3.49 4.09
C LEU A 25 11.42 -1.96 4.14
N SER A 26 10.35 -1.38 4.70
CA SER A 26 10.24 0.07 4.90
C SER A 26 11.27 0.61 5.90
N ARG A 27 11.78 -0.21 6.83
CA ARG A 27 12.81 0.18 7.80
C ARG A 27 14.22 0.05 7.20
N THR A 28 14.46 -0.95 6.36
CA THR A 28 15.78 -1.16 5.74
C THR A 28 15.96 -0.35 4.45
N MET A 29 14.88 -0.06 3.74
CA MET A 29 14.86 0.69 2.47
C MET A 29 13.72 1.71 2.43
N PRO A 30 13.78 2.75 3.29
CA PRO A 30 12.72 3.77 3.36
C PRO A 30 12.60 4.57 2.06
N GLY A 31 13.71 4.92 1.39
CA GLY A 31 13.69 5.72 0.15
C GLY A 31 13.01 5.00 -1.01
N GLN A 32 13.33 3.73 -1.26
CA GLN A 32 12.67 2.95 -2.31
C GLN A 32 11.20 2.65 -1.97
N SER A 33 10.90 2.36 -0.70
CA SER A 33 9.52 2.16 -0.26
C SER A 33 8.67 3.43 -0.43
N ALA A 34 9.25 4.59 -0.11
CA ALA A 34 8.62 5.89 -0.32
C ALA A 34 8.45 6.21 -1.81
N ALA A 35 9.45 5.93 -2.65
CA ALA A 35 9.34 6.10 -4.11
C ALA A 35 8.23 5.21 -4.71
N MET A 36 8.13 3.95 -4.30
CA MET A 36 7.03 3.06 -4.70
C MET A 36 5.67 3.55 -4.20
N ALA A 37 5.59 4.05 -2.97
CA ALA A 37 4.36 4.62 -2.42
C ALA A 37 3.94 5.91 -3.15
N GLY A 38 4.90 6.78 -3.46
CA GLY A 38 4.71 7.99 -4.27
C GLY A 38 4.21 7.66 -5.67
N ALA A 39 4.86 6.73 -6.37
CA ALA A 39 4.43 6.27 -7.69
C ALA A 39 2.99 5.72 -7.69
N ARG A 40 2.59 5.01 -6.63
CA ARG A 40 1.19 4.54 -6.47
C ARG A 40 0.20 5.67 -6.26
N LEU A 41 0.63 6.75 -5.64
CA LEU A 41 -0.17 7.96 -5.42
C LEU A 41 -0.10 8.93 -6.62
N GLY A 42 0.64 8.57 -7.68
CA GLY A 42 0.84 9.44 -8.85
C GLY A 42 1.83 10.59 -8.60
N VAL A 43 2.57 10.56 -7.49
CA VAL A 43 3.62 11.53 -7.18
C VAL A 43 4.93 10.95 -7.71
N LEU A 44 5.46 11.57 -8.76
CA LEU A 44 6.80 11.27 -9.27
C LEU A 44 7.82 11.81 -8.26
N VAL A 45 8.64 10.92 -7.71
CA VAL A 45 9.85 11.24 -6.93
C VAL A 45 11.05 11.16 -7.87
#